data_AF-A0A151AK81-F1
#
_entry.id   AF-A0A151AK81-F1
#
_cell.length_a   1.000
_cell.length_b   1.000
_cell.length_c   1.000
_cell.angle_alpha   90.00
_cell.angle_beta   90.00
_cell.angle_gamma   90.00
#
_symmetry.space_group_name_H-M   'P 1'
#
loop_
_entity.id
_entity.type
_entity.pdbx_description
1 polymer ?
#
loop_
_entity_poly.entity_id
_entity_poly.type
_entity_poly.pdbx_seq_one_letter_code
_entity_poly.pdbx_strand_id
1 'polypeptide(L)'
;MKKKLSLMCIGVLIVGMLSGCSNGAVNSTNKDNDLSVKISALEQENKSLKNDLDTANKKHIKELEIRHLLNKKSFEIIHAMENKDIETLKKHLSKETTCLNDKIIFENYEYSFSSVIKENRLNTYWHWEEENNLFHIGYSIMGIENGIASPLSGEEFEYCLENGEWKLVKIAEQ
;
A
#
# COMPACT_ATOMS: atom_id res chain seq x y z
N MET A 1 -15.98 9.11 17.52
CA MET A 1 -15.20 8.78 18.73
C MET A 1 -14.90 7.28 18.72
N LYS A 2 -13.68 6.89 18.33
CA LYS A 2 -13.25 5.48 18.29
C LYS A 2 -12.32 5.18 19.48
N LYS A 3 -12.47 3.95 19.98
CA LYS A 3 -12.25 3.49 21.36
C LYS A 3 -10.76 3.41 21.72
N LYS A 4 -10.38 4.02 22.86
CA LYS A 4 -9.13 3.73 23.58
C LYS A 4 -9.30 2.40 24.32
N LEU A 5 -8.82 1.30 23.73
CA LEU A 5 -8.81 0.00 24.39
C LEU A 5 -7.54 -0.13 25.25
N SER A 6 -7.72 0.21 26.53
CA SER A 6 -7.08 -0.34 27.73
C SER A 6 -5.62 -0.84 27.63
N LEU A 7 -4.67 0.06 27.92
CA LEU A 7 -3.33 -0.30 28.44
C LEU A 7 -3.39 -0.84 29.90
N MET A 8 -4.58 -0.94 30.51
CA MET A 8 -4.76 -1.28 31.93
C MET A 8 -4.68 -2.78 32.23
N CYS A 9 -4.75 -3.65 31.22
CA CYS A 9 -4.75 -5.10 31.45
C CYS A 9 -3.35 -5.72 31.60
N ILE A 10 -2.29 -4.99 31.24
CA ILE A 10 -0.91 -5.52 31.32
C ILE A 10 -0.30 -5.27 32.72
N GLY A 11 -0.76 -4.25 33.45
CA GLY A 11 -0.24 -3.91 34.79
C GLY A 11 -0.71 -4.82 35.93
N VAL A 12 -1.80 -5.57 35.75
CA VAL A 12 -2.41 -6.38 36.83
C VAL A 12 -1.84 -7.81 36.90
N LEU A 13 -1.21 -8.30 35.84
CA LEU A 13 -0.65 -9.67 35.80
C LEU A 13 0.70 -9.81 36.52
N ILE A 14 1.41 -8.72 36.79
CA ILE A 14 2.77 -8.76 37.36
C ILE A 14 2.76 -8.71 38.91
N VAL A 15 1.68 -8.20 39.53
CA VAL A 15 1.64 -8.00 40.98
C VAL A 15 1.09 -9.23 41.74
N GLY A 16 0.43 -10.17 41.06
CA GLY A 16 -0.21 -11.34 41.70
C GLY A 16 0.70 -12.53 42.04
N MET A 17 1.98 -12.52 41.65
CA MET A 17 2.85 -13.71 41.77
C MET A 17 3.82 -13.70 42.96
N LEU A 18 3.79 -12.71 43.85
CA LEU A 18 4.77 -12.56 44.94
C LEU A 18 4.25 -12.87 46.35
N SER A 19 3.03 -13.39 46.51
CA SER A 19 2.46 -13.70 47.84
C SER A 19 1.99 -15.15 47.94
N GLY A 20 2.92 -16.05 48.30
CA GLY A 20 2.61 -17.44 48.68
C GLY A 20 3.81 -18.18 49.27
N CYS A 21 3.83 -18.31 50.60
CA CYS A 21 4.90 -18.92 51.40
C CYS A 21 4.91 -20.46 51.39
N SER A 22 6.10 -20.99 51.69
CA SER A 22 6.42 -22.16 52.55
C SER A 22 6.85 -23.49 51.91
N ASN A 23 7.66 -24.20 52.71
CA ASN A 23 8.64 -25.22 52.36
C ASN A 23 8.07 -26.52 51.78
N GLY A 24 8.67 -26.97 50.68
CA GLY A 24 8.61 -28.33 50.16
C GLY A 24 9.83 -28.58 49.27
N ALA A 25 10.75 -29.43 49.70
CA ALA A 25 11.90 -29.84 48.91
C ALA A 25 11.46 -30.79 47.79
N VAL A 26 11.05 -30.28 46.62
CA VAL A 26 10.85 -31.06 45.39
C VAL A 26 11.07 -30.19 44.15
N ASN A 27 11.99 -30.64 43.29
CA ASN A 27 12.17 -30.35 41.86
C ASN A 27 12.65 -28.95 41.42
N SER A 28 13.91 -28.59 41.70
CA SER A 28 14.59 -27.53 40.91
C SER A 28 14.73 -27.94 39.44
N THR A 29 14.99 -29.23 39.18
CA THR A 29 15.13 -29.80 37.83
C THR A 29 13.88 -29.68 36.96
N ASN A 30 12.65 -29.72 37.49
CA ASN A 30 11.44 -29.54 36.65
C ASN A 30 11.13 -28.08 36.33
N LYS A 31 11.41 -27.14 37.23
CA LYS A 31 11.21 -25.71 36.97
C LYS A 31 12.21 -25.17 35.96
N ASP A 32 13.46 -25.61 36.05
CA ASP A 32 14.51 -25.23 35.10
C ASP A 32 14.22 -25.78 33.69
N ASN A 33 13.65 -26.99 33.60
CA ASN A 33 13.23 -27.57 32.32
C ASN A 33 12.03 -26.84 31.70
N ASP A 34 11.03 -26.45 32.51
CA ASP A 34 9.86 -25.66 32.05
C ASP A 34 10.25 -24.24 31.60
N LEU A 35 11.20 -23.60 32.31
CA LEU A 35 11.74 -22.29 31.92
C LEU A 35 12.57 -22.39 30.63
N SER A 36 13.39 -23.43 30.48
CA SER A 36 14.18 -23.67 29.26
C SER A 36 13.31 -23.87 28.01
N VAL A 37 12.21 -24.63 28.15
CA VAL A 37 11.22 -24.82 27.07
C VAL A 37 10.54 -23.50 26.71
N LYS A 38 10.15 -22.68 27.69
CA LYS A 38 9.55 -21.37 27.45
C LYS A 38 10.51 -20.39 26.79
N ILE A 39 11.77 -20.35 27.22
CA ILE A 39 12.81 -19.53 26.60
C ILE A 39 13.01 -19.94 25.14
N SER A 40 13.13 -21.24 24.87
CA SER A 40 13.28 -21.76 23.50
C SER A 40 12.09 -21.41 22.61
N ALA A 41 10.86 -21.48 23.14
CA ALA A 41 9.66 -21.10 22.42
C ALA A 41 9.62 -19.59 22.12
N LEU A 42 9.99 -18.74 23.09
CA LEU A 42 10.08 -17.28 22.91
C LEU A 42 11.21 -16.89 21.94
N GLU A 43 12.32 -17.61 21.93
CA GLU A 43 13.40 -17.41 20.96
C GLU A 43 12.95 -17.77 19.53
N GLN A 44 12.20 -18.88 19.39
CA GLN A 44 11.61 -19.27 18.12
C GLN A 44 10.58 -18.25 17.62
N GLU A 45 9.71 -17.75 18.51
CA GLU A 45 8.73 -16.71 18.19
C GLU A 45 9.42 -15.40 17.78
N ASN A 46 10.41 -14.94 18.54
CA ASN A 46 11.20 -13.76 18.19
C ASN A 46 11.88 -13.90 16.82
N LYS A 47 12.42 -15.09 16.51
CA LYS A 47 13.01 -15.37 15.21
C LYS A 47 11.97 -15.31 14.09
N SER A 48 10.78 -15.87 14.30
CA SER A 48 9.67 -15.79 13.33
C SER A 48 9.26 -14.34 13.08
N LEU A 49 9.00 -13.58 14.13
CA LEU A 49 8.58 -12.18 14.05
C LEU A 49 9.63 -11.32 13.33
N LYS A 50 10.93 -11.60 13.56
CA LYS A 50 12.00 -10.90 12.86
C LYS A 50 12.01 -11.19 11.36
N ASN A 51 11.78 -12.45 10.97
CA ASN A 51 11.67 -12.82 9.56
C ASN A 51 10.45 -12.18 8.89
N ASP A 52 9.32 -12.13 9.60
CA ASP A 52 8.08 -11.49 9.12
C ASP A 52 8.29 -9.98 8.92
N LEU A 53 8.96 -9.32 9.86
CA LEU A 53 9.33 -7.91 9.77
C LEU A 53 10.26 -7.64 8.59
N ASP A 54 11.29 -8.46 8.41
CA ASP A 54 12.23 -8.32 7.27
C ASP A 54 11.51 -8.52 5.93
N THR A 55 10.55 -9.44 5.88
CA THR A 55 9.73 -9.68 4.69
C THR A 55 8.81 -8.49 4.41
N ALA A 56 8.14 -7.96 5.43
CA ALA A 56 7.29 -6.78 5.33
C ALA A 56 8.09 -5.54 4.88
N ASN A 57 9.30 -5.34 5.42
CA ASN A 57 10.18 -4.23 5.03
C ASN A 57 10.61 -4.31 3.57
N LYS A 58 11.04 -5.50 3.10
CA LYS A 58 11.40 -5.70 1.69
C LYS A 58 10.21 -5.42 0.76
N LYS A 59 9.02 -5.90 1.15
CA LYS A 59 7.79 -5.65 0.41
C LYS A 59 7.46 -4.15 0.35
N HIS A 60 7.55 -3.45 1.48
CA HIS A 60 7.30 -2.02 1.55
C HIS A 60 8.27 -1.20 0.69
N ILE A 61 9.56 -1.55 0.71
CA ILE A 61 10.57 -0.90 -0.15
C ILE A 61 10.21 -1.07 -1.63
N LYS A 62 9.87 -2.30 -2.04
CA LYS A 62 9.45 -2.60 -3.43
C LYS A 62 8.21 -1.79 -3.84
N GLU A 63 7.23 -1.67 -2.95
CA GLU A 63 6.02 -0.86 -3.19
C GLU A 63 6.38 0.61 -3.41
N LEU A 64 7.27 1.18 -2.59
CA LEU A 64 7.73 2.58 -2.75
C LEU A 64 8.46 2.81 -4.09
N GLU A 65 9.29 1.85 -4.51
CA GLU A 65 9.98 1.91 -5.81
C GLU A 65 8.99 1.88 -6.98
N ILE A 66 8.01 0.96 -6.94
CA ILE A 66 6.95 0.86 -7.94
C ILE A 66 6.13 2.15 -7.97
N ARG A 67 5.72 2.66 -6.80
CA ARG A 67 4.99 3.92 -6.68
C ARG A 67 5.74 5.06 -7.34
N HIS A 68 7.04 5.21 -7.07
CA HIS A 68 7.84 6.29 -7.64
C HIS A 68 7.94 6.19 -9.17
N LEU A 69 8.19 4.98 -9.68
CA LEU A 69 8.24 4.69 -11.11
C LEU A 69 6.91 5.03 -11.80
N LEU A 70 5.80 4.55 -11.25
CA LEU A 70 4.48 4.72 -11.83
C LEU A 70 4.00 6.18 -11.73
N ASN A 71 4.34 6.88 -10.65
CA ASN A 71 4.00 8.30 -10.52
C ASN A 71 4.69 9.11 -11.62
N LYS A 72 5.97 8.81 -11.90
CA LYS A 72 6.68 9.42 -13.02
C LYS A 72 6.04 9.09 -14.36
N LYS A 73 5.69 7.82 -14.59
CA LYS A 73 5.00 7.39 -15.82
C LYS A 73 3.65 8.08 -16.01
N SER A 74 2.86 8.26 -14.96
CA SER A 74 1.58 8.97 -15.02
C SER A 74 1.77 10.41 -15.49
N PHE A 75 2.77 11.14 -14.97
CA PHE A 75 3.09 12.48 -15.46
C PHE A 75 3.56 12.50 -16.92
N GLU A 76 4.38 11.52 -17.34
CA GLU A 76 4.78 11.36 -18.74
C GLU A 76 3.55 11.14 -19.65
N ILE A 77 2.57 10.33 -19.20
CA ILE A 77 1.32 10.09 -19.91
C ILE A 77 0.47 11.36 -19.97
N ILE A 78 0.28 12.07 -18.85
CA ILE A 78 -0.47 13.34 -18.78
C ILE A 78 0.10 14.34 -19.78
N HIS A 79 1.41 14.58 -19.76
CA HIS A 79 2.06 15.49 -20.70
C HIS A 79 1.94 15.01 -22.15
N ALA A 80 2.03 13.70 -22.41
CA ALA A 80 1.86 13.18 -23.75
C ALA A 80 0.41 13.38 -24.25
N MET A 81 -0.60 13.27 -23.38
CA MET A 81 -2.01 13.60 -23.72
C MET A 81 -2.19 15.09 -24.00
N GLU A 82 -1.62 15.98 -23.18
CA GLU A 82 -1.67 17.44 -23.38
C GLU A 82 -1.05 17.85 -24.73
N ASN A 83 0.06 17.21 -25.10
CA ASN A 83 0.79 17.49 -26.33
C ASN A 83 0.35 16.65 -27.54
N LYS A 84 -0.61 15.74 -27.36
CA LYS A 84 -1.05 14.76 -28.37
C LYS A 84 0.11 13.93 -28.94
N ASP A 85 1.08 13.58 -28.10
CA ASP A 85 2.23 12.72 -28.45
C ASP A 85 1.83 11.23 -28.35
N ILE A 86 1.25 10.74 -29.45
CA ILE A 86 0.74 9.37 -29.57
C ILE A 86 1.85 8.33 -29.45
N GLU A 87 3.07 8.63 -29.92
CA GLU A 87 4.17 7.68 -29.91
C GLU A 87 4.73 7.47 -28.50
N THR A 88 4.72 8.52 -27.67
CA THR A 88 5.00 8.37 -26.25
C THR A 88 3.90 7.58 -25.56
N LEU A 89 2.62 7.92 -25.77
CA LEU A 89 1.49 7.21 -25.15
C LEU A 89 1.52 5.70 -25.42
N LYS A 90 1.72 5.29 -26.67
CA LYS A 90 1.81 3.86 -27.06
C LYS A 90 2.87 3.07 -26.31
N LYS A 91 3.95 3.70 -25.80
CA LYS A 91 4.99 3.00 -25.01
C LYS A 91 4.49 2.62 -23.61
N HIS A 92 3.59 3.42 -23.06
CA HIS A 92 3.09 3.26 -21.70
C HIS A 92 1.82 2.42 -21.62
N LEU A 93 1.06 2.36 -22.71
CA LEU A 93 -0.22 1.68 -22.74
C LEU A 93 -0.09 0.15 -22.90
N SER A 94 -1.07 -0.57 -22.36
CA SER A 94 -1.22 -2.01 -22.58
C SER A 94 -1.53 -2.32 -24.05
N LYS A 95 -1.17 -3.53 -24.50
CA LYS A 95 -1.41 -4.00 -25.87
C LYS A 95 -2.89 -4.06 -26.25
N GLU A 96 -3.77 -4.15 -25.26
CA GLU A 96 -5.22 -4.25 -25.46
C GLU A 96 -5.88 -2.87 -25.62
N THR A 97 -5.11 -1.80 -25.49
CA THR A 97 -5.60 -0.43 -25.64
C THR A 97 -5.34 0.12 -27.04
N THR A 98 -6.22 1.01 -27.48
CA THR A 98 -6.03 1.76 -28.73
C THR A 98 -5.84 3.24 -28.42
N CYS A 99 -4.77 3.84 -28.93
CA CYS A 99 -4.49 5.27 -28.79
C CYS A 99 -4.79 6.02 -30.08
N LEU A 100 -5.69 7.00 -30.02
CA LEU A 100 -6.08 7.89 -31.11
C LEU A 100 -5.61 9.32 -30.82
N ASN A 101 -5.79 10.23 -31.77
CA ASN A 101 -5.25 11.59 -31.71
C ASN A 101 -5.84 12.48 -30.59
N ASP A 102 -6.97 12.09 -30.02
CA ASP A 102 -7.72 12.86 -29.03
C ASP A 102 -8.27 12.01 -27.87
N LYS A 103 -8.04 10.69 -27.89
CA LYS A 103 -8.55 9.77 -26.87
C LYS A 103 -7.78 8.46 -26.78
N ILE A 104 -7.95 7.77 -25.67
CA ILE A 104 -7.53 6.38 -25.45
C ILE A 104 -8.78 5.52 -25.32
N ILE A 105 -8.78 4.37 -26.00
CA ILE A 105 -9.84 3.36 -25.89
C ILE A 105 -9.26 2.19 -25.10
N PHE A 106 -9.79 1.99 -23.91
CA PHE A 106 -9.61 0.81 -23.08
C PHE A 106 -10.73 -0.20 -23.38
N GLU A 107 -10.64 -1.44 -22.89
CA GLU A 107 -11.54 -2.55 -23.27
C GLU A 107 -13.04 -2.19 -23.22
N ASN A 108 -13.46 -1.42 -22.22
CA ASN A 108 -14.87 -1.06 -21.99
C ASN A 108 -15.10 0.44 -21.76
N TYR A 109 -14.12 1.28 -22.06
CA TYR A 109 -14.17 2.70 -21.71
C TYR A 109 -13.29 3.55 -22.62
N GLU A 110 -13.77 4.74 -22.97
CA GLU A 110 -12.99 5.74 -23.72
C GLU A 110 -12.63 6.89 -22.79
N TYR A 111 -11.37 7.31 -22.83
CA TYR A 111 -10.86 8.44 -22.08
C TYR A 111 -10.41 9.55 -23.04
N SER A 112 -11.04 10.72 -22.95
CA SER A 112 -10.73 11.87 -23.79
C SER A 112 -9.54 12.64 -23.25
N PHE A 113 -8.61 13.06 -24.12
CA PHE A 113 -7.52 13.96 -23.71
C PHE A 113 -8.04 15.32 -23.22
N SER A 114 -9.27 15.71 -23.56
CA SER A 114 -9.89 16.92 -23.03
C SER A 114 -10.21 16.83 -21.53
N SER A 115 -10.34 15.61 -20.99
CA SER A 115 -10.60 15.37 -19.58
C SER A 115 -9.36 15.52 -18.71
N VAL A 116 -8.16 15.53 -19.30
CA VAL A 116 -6.90 15.46 -18.56
C VAL A 116 -6.80 16.54 -17.48
N ILE A 117 -6.59 16.08 -16.25
CA ILE A 117 -6.26 16.94 -15.14
C ILE A 117 -4.92 17.61 -15.43
N LYS A 118 -4.95 18.94 -15.51
CA LYS A 118 -3.75 19.76 -15.65
C LYS A 118 -3.03 19.83 -14.31
N GLU A 119 -1.70 19.78 -14.33
CA GLU A 119 -0.77 19.57 -13.19
C GLU A 119 -0.89 20.49 -11.94
N ASN A 120 -1.87 21.38 -11.84
CA ASN A 120 -1.94 22.33 -10.75
C ASN A 120 -2.43 21.70 -9.43
N ARG A 121 -1.47 21.42 -8.53
CA ARG A 121 -1.63 21.08 -7.10
C ARG A 121 -2.47 19.82 -6.83
N LEU A 122 -1.99 18.70 -7.36
CA LEU A 122 -2.59 17.39 -7.17
C LEU A 122 -2.13 16.76 -5.86
N ASN A 123 -3.09 16.31 -5.06
CA ASN A 123 -2.81 15.38 -3.98
C ASN A 123 -2.68 14.00 -4.61
N THR A 124 -1.55 13.34 -4.36
CA THR A 124 -1.29 12.00 -4.88
C THR A 124 -1.67 10.97 -3.84
N TYR A 125 -2.47 9.99 -4.24
CA TYR A 125 -2.73 8.77 -3.48
C TYR A 125 -2.38 7.55 -4.33
N TRP A 126 -2.24 6.40 -3.69
CA TRP A 126 -1.91 5.15 -4.36
C TRP A 126 -2.39 3.97 -3.54
N HIS A 127 -2.67 2.87 -4.21
CA HIS A 127 -2.91 1.57 -3.59
C HIS A 127 -2.47 0.45 -4.53
N TRP A 128 -2.10 -0.68 -3.94
CA TRP A 128 -1.71 -1.88 -4.67
C TRP A 128 -2.69 -3.01 -4.38
N GLU A 129 -3.37 -3.48 -5.42
CA GLU A 129 -4.17 -4.71 -5.38
C GLU A 129 -3.29 -5.90 -5.79
N GLU A 130 -2.60 -6.48 -4.81
CA GLU A 130 -1.66 -7.58 -5.06
C GLU A 130 -2.29 -8.81 -5.70
N GLU A 131 -3.52 -9.14 -5.33
CA GLU A 131 -4.23 -10.32 -5.86
C GLU A 131 -4.48 -10.23 -7.37
N ASN A 132 -4.74 -9.01 -7.85
CA ASN A 132 -5.00 -8.71 -9.25
C ASN A 132 -3.75 -8.21 -9.99
N ASN A 133 -2.65 -8.01 -9.26
CA ASN A 133 -1.42 -7.39 -9.76
C ASN A 133 -1.66 -6.01 -10.41
N LEU A 134 -2.57 -5.24 -9.80
CA LEU A 134 -2.93 -3.89 -10.25
C LEU A 134 -2.38 -2.85 -9.29
N PHE A 135 -1.73 -1.82 -9.83
CA PHE A 135 -1.24 -0.70 -9.07
C PHE A 135 -1.93 0.57 -9.51
N HIS A 136 -2.44 1.33 -8.55
CA HIS A 136 -3.24 2.52 -8.79
C HIS A 136 -2.49 3.74 -8.30
N ILE A 137 -2.45 4.79 -9.13
CA ILE A 137 -1.97 6.11 -8.74
C ILE A 137 -3.03 7.12 -9.10
N GLY A 138 -3.52 7.80 -8.07
CA GLY A 138 -4.53 8.81 -8.22
C GLY A 138 -4.04 10.21 -7.92
N TYR A 139 -4.64 11.16 -8.60
CA TYR A 139 -4.41 12.58 -8.49
C TYR A 139 -5.72 13.27 -8.22
N SER A 140 -5.81 14.02 -7.11
CA SER A 140 -7.02 14.75 -6.77
C SER A 140 -6.78 16.22 -6.50
N ILE A 141 -7.70 17.04 -6.99
CA ILE A 141 -7.79 18.45 -6.63
C ILE A 141 -8.66 18.53 -5.38
N MET A 142 -8.09 19.01 -4.27
CA MET A 142 -8.83 19.16 -3.02
C MET A 142 -9.47 20.54 -2.95
N GLY A 143 -10.78 20.56 -2.73
CA GLY A 143 -11.54 21.74 -2.38
C GLY A 143 -11.76 21.83 -0.87
N ILE A 144 -12.33 22.95 -0.43
CA ILE A 144 -12.85 23.11 0.92
C ILE A 144 -14.34 23.38 0.79
N GLU A 145 -15.16 22.42 1.17
CA GLU A 145 -16.61 22.57 1.25
C GLU A 145 -17.04 22.55 2.72
N ASN A 146 -17.78 23.56 3.15
CA ASN A 146 -18.24 23.70 4.54
C ASN A 146 -17.13 23.56 5.61
N GLY A 147 -15.90 23.99 5.27
CA GLY A 147 -14.74 23.90 6.17
C GLY A 147 -14.08 22.51 6.23
N ILE A 148 -14.51 21.56 5.40
CA ILE A 148 -13.92 20.22 5.29
C ILE A 148 -13.22 20.10 3.95
N ALA A 149 -11.98 19.59 3.96
CA ALA A 149 -11.26 19.30 2.73
C ALA A 149 -11.84 18.04 2.07
N SER A 150 -12.29 18.15 0.82
CA SER A 150 -12.84 17.05 0.02
C SER A 150 -12.26 17.06 -1.40
N PRO A 151 -12.11 15.89 -2.04
CA PRO A 151 -11.73 15.85 -3.45
C PRO A 151 -12.87 16.45 -4.29
N LEU A 152 -12.54 17.44 -5.13
CA LEU A 152 -13.47 18.07 -6.08
C LEU A 152 -13.52 17.31 -7.41
N SER A 153 -12.36 16.83 -7.83
CA SER A 153 -12.19 16.01 -9.02
C SER A 153 -10.89 15.22 -8.89
N GLY A 154 -10.81 14.07 -9.56
CA GLY A 154 -9.58 13.30 -9.62
C GLY A 154 -9.48 12.40 -10.83
N GLU A 155 -8.27 11.88 -11.03
CA GLU A 155 -7.97 10.85 -12.02
C GLU A 155 -7.17 9.76 -11.34
N GLU A 156 -7.57 8.51 -11.55
CA GLU A 156 -6.85 7.33 -11.10
C GLU A 156 -6.31 6.55 -12.30
N PHE A 157 -4.99 6.41 -12.36
CA PHE A 157 -4.26 5.65 -13.35
C PHE A 157 -4.03 4.24 -12.81
N GLU A 158 -4.57 3.25 -13.50
CA GLU A 158 -4.47 1.83 -13.15
C GLU A 158 -3.44 1.16 -14.07
N TYR A 159 -2.47 0.49 -13.44
CA TYR A 159 -1.39 -0.19 -14.12
C TYR A 159 -1.42 -1.69 -13.83
N CYS A 160 -1.14 -2.51 -14.84
CA CYS A 160 -0.87 -3.94 -14.68
C CYS A 160 0.57 -4.25 -15.13
N LEU A 161 1.15 -5.35 -14.61
CA LEU A 161 2.47 -5.80 -15.04
C LEU A 161 2.34 -6.77 -16.24
N GLU A 162 2.81 -6.34 -17.41
CA GLU A 162 2.85 -7.15 -18.63
C GLU A 162 4.29 -7.39 -19.06
N ASN A 163 4.70 -8.66 -19.18
CA ASN A 163 6.03 -9.04 -19.64
C ASN A 163 7.18 -8.32 -18.88
N GLY A 164 6.98 -8.05 -17.59
CA GLY A 164 7.96 -7.36 -16.74
C GLY A 164 7.92 -5.83 -16.80
N GLU A 165 6.99 -5.24 -17.57
CA GLU A 165 6.78 -3.80 -17.63
C GLU A 165 5.40 -3.41 -17.11
N TRP A 166 5.32 -2.33 -16.34
CA TRP A 166 4.04 -1.77 -15.96
C TRP A 166 3.41 -0.99 -17.11
N LYS A 167 2.20 -1.38 -17.50
CA LYS A 167 1.41 -0.82 -18.57
C LYS A 167 0.11 -0.23 -18.04
N LEU A 168 -0.28 0.92 -18.56
CA LEU A 168 -1.53 1.57 -18.23
C LEU A 168 -2.68 0.80 -18.89
N VAL A 169 -3.66 0.39 -18.09
CA VAL A 169 -4.83 -0.37 -18.53
C VAL A 169 -6.14 0.39 -18.37
N LYS A 170 -6.16 1.45 -17.56
CA LYS A 170 -7.34 2.28 -17.35
C LYS A 170 -6.97 3.64 -16.75
N ILE A 171 -7.78 4.64 -17.06
CA ILE A 171 -7.84 5.92 -16.35
C ILE A 171 -9.29 6.10 -15.88
N ALA A 172 -9.51 6.26 -14.58
CA ALA A 172 -10.83 6.50 -14.00
C ALA A 172 -10.96 7.96 -13.52
N GLU A 173 -12.01 8.66 -13.98
CA GLU A 173 -12.38 9.98 -13.49
C GLU A 173 -13.14 9.83 -12.15
N GLN A 174 -12.84 10.67 -11.16
CA GLN A 174 -13.47 10.73 -9.83
C GLN A 174 -14.10 12.08 -9.56
#